data_AF-A0AAD4FCL6-F1
#
_entry.id   AF-A0AAD4FCL6-F1
#
_cell.length_a   1.000
_cell.length_b   1.000
_cell.length_c   1.000
_cell.angle_alpha   90.00
_cell.angle_beta   90.00
_cell.angle_gamma   90.00
#
_symmetry.space_group_name_H-M   'P 1'
#
loop_
_entity.id
_entity.type
_entity.pdbx_description
1 polymer ?
#
loop_
_entity_poly.entity_id
_entity_poly.type
_entity_poly.pdbx_seq_one_letter_code
_entity_poly.pdbx_strand_id
1 'polypeptide(L)'
;MEPIQEAIAYLESREAGDKFSYREVAKQFGVDRTTLSRRHKGSQHARSEEARERQLLNPQQEHELVLYIERCTRRGLPPTREMVQNFASTITKWEVSQSWVTRFLHRHADELTIKWSPRIDRDRHKADSPFKYKLYFELLHSKMQEYGVDAENTYNMDEKGFHVGVAKRGKRIFSKASLGPKVAVQDGNRKWITLLACVCASGESLPPALVYQGTSGIQSGWVDAVEVGKHEVFFSNSESGWSNNDVGLAWLEQVFERFTKQKARRSYRLLILDGHSSHLTTDFIDFCDSNRILLAIFPPHSTHSLQPLDVVLFGPLSKYYTQNLDRHLHRSQGITRITKRDFFENFWPAWSSTMRSDLIKKSFQATGVWPMDADAVLKRFNNRTSRQSRASQLRQQGDGDSWRELRKILNVAVPDKAKVEAQQLEASLHSLQVQNELLHHENQGLQQALNAREKRTNNSKTMDLQQREEYHGGAVFWSPSKLREARFRERVKQDVAEQLQLQKARDKELKEASRLYQKQQQAAAREARQRAAEERRELKKARAEELAAERALKKLQRDTATAEKSRDRANNNKRKALHKAAKNLTKRRRVIAARSGVDAEPPAASPPPIVTKRGRNSRLPAKYK
;
A
#
# COMPACT_ATOMS: atom_id res chain seq x y z
N MET A 1 5.36 -46.64 -43.31
CA MET A 1 5.24 -47.39 -42.04
C MET A 1 6.66 -47.70 -41.58
N GLU A 2 6.98 -47.55 -40.30
CA GLU A 2 8.35 -47.85 -39.87
C GLU A 2 8.61 -49.37 -39.98
N PRO A 3 9.77 -49.81 -40.50
CA PRO A 3 10.09 -51.24 -40.68
C PRO A 3 9.93 -52.09 -39.41
N ILE A 4 10.05 -51.44 -38.25
CA ILE A 4 9.88 -52.07 -36.94
C ILE A 4 8.41 -52.32 -36.56
N GLN A 5 7.45 -51.53 -37.05
CA GLN A 5 6.02 -51.78 -36.83
C GLN A 5 5.53 -52.93 -37.72
N GLU A 6 6.02 -53.01 -38.96
CA GLU A 6 5.74 -54.13 -39.87
C GLU A 6 6.30 -55.44 -39.32
N ALA A 7 7.52 -55.41 -38.75
CA ALA A 7 8.12 -56.57 -38.10
C ALA A 7 7.35 -57.02 -36.84
N ILE A 8 6.74 -56.11 -36.09
CA ILE A 8 5.90 -56.44 -34.92
C ILE A 8 4.58 -57.05 -35.39
N ALA A 9 3.90 -56.43 -36.36
CA ALA A 9 2.66 -56.97 -36.91
C ALA A 9 2.85 -58.36 -37.54
N TYR A 10 4.01 -58.62 -38.15
CA TYR A 10 4.39 -59.94 -38.66
C TYR A 10 4.62 -60.99 -37.56
N LEU A 11 5.07 -60.57 -36.37
CA LEU A 11 5.22 -61.46 -35.22
C LEU A 11 3.87 -61.76 -34.55
N GLU A 12 2.99 -60.75 -34.48
CA GLU A 12 1.66 -60.85 -33.86
C GLU A 12 0.64 -61.57 -34.75
N SER A 13 0.87 -61.67 -36.06
CA SER A 13 0.01 -62.41 -36.99
C SER A 13 0.27 -63.92 -37.02
N ARG A 14 1.28 -64.41 -36.29
CA ARG A 14 1.58 -65.84 -36.18
C ARG A 14 0.74 -66.52 -35.11
N GLU A 15 0.40 -67.78 -35.34
CA GLU A 15 -0.39 -68.58 -34.41
C GLU A 15 0.37 -68.87 -33.10
N ALA A 16 -0.37 -68.92 -31.99
CA ALA A 16 0.19 -69.13 -30.65
C ALA A 16 0.85 -70.52 -30.55
N GLY A 17 2.19 -70.56 -30.53
CA GLY A 17 2.99 -71.79 -30.46
C GLY A 17 4.01 -71.93 -31.59
N ASP A 18 3.94 -71.07 -32.60
CA ASP A 18 4.85 -71.08 -33.74
C ASP A 18 6.28 -70.66 -33.33
N LYS A 19 7.29 -71.49 -33.62
CA LYS A 19 8.68 -71.22 -33.23
C LYS A 19 9.30 -70.22 -34.20
N PHE A 20 9.50 -68.98 -33.75
CA PHE A 20 10.16 -67.94 -34.53
C PHE A 20 11.47 -67.47 -33.90
N SER A 21 12.42 -67.08 -34.74
CA SER A 21 13.66 -66.46 -34.32
C SER A 21 13.61 -64.95 -34.54
N TYR A 22 13.73 -64.16 -33.47
CA TYR A 22 13.87 -62.71 -33.56
C TYR A 22 15.02 -62.28 -34.48
N ARG A 23 16.04 -63.12 -34.68
CA ARG A 23 17.18 -62.82 -35.55
C ARG A 23 16.81 -62.89 -37.04
N GLU A 24 15.95 -63.83 -37.41
CA GLU A 24 15.50 -64.02 -38.79
C GLU A 24 14.52 -62.93 -39.18
N VAL A 25 13.55 -62.63 -38.31
CA VAL A 25 12.59 -61.55 -38.53
C VAL A 25 13.29 -60.18 -38.55
N ALA A 26 14.23 -59.94 -37.64
CA ALA A 26 15.06 -58.74 -37.67
C ALA A 26 15.82 -58.56 -39.00
N LYS A 27 16.38 -59.65 -39.54
CA LYS A 27 17.09 -59.64 -40.82
C LYS A 27 16.15 -59.42 -42.00
N GLN A 28 14.96 -60.01 -41.97
CA GLN A 28 13.95 -59.89 -43.03
C GLN A 28 13.43 -58.44 -43.17
N PHE A 29 13.23 -57.75 -42.04
CA PHE A 29 12.69 -56.39 -42.01
C PHE A 29 13.78 -55.30 -41.83
N GLY A 30 15.06 -55.69 -41.81
CA GLY A 30 16.18 -54.75 -41.69
C GLY A 30 16.21 -53.96 -40.36
N VAL A 31 15.76 -54.56 -39.25
CA VAL A 31 15.67 -53.93 -37.93
C VAL A 31 16.62 -54.57 -36.92
N ASP A 32 17.03 -53.84 -35.89
CA ASP A 32 17.86 -54.40 -34.82
C ASP A 32 17.06 -55.46 -34.00
N ARG A 33 17.64 -56.66 -33.86
CA ARG A 33 17.03 -57.80 -33.14
C ARG A 33 16.65 -57.44 -31.71
N THR A 34 17.53 -56.75 -31.00
CA THR A 34 17.33 -56.37 -29.60
C THR A 34 16.15 -55.43 -29.44
N THR A 35 16.03 -54.47 -30.35
CA THR A 35 14.95 -53.47 -30.39
C THR A 35 13.62 -54.13 -30.74
N LEU A 36 13.58 -55.02 -31.73
CA LEU A 36 12.39 -55.81 -32.10
C LEU A 36 11.91 -56.69 -30.94
N SER A 37 12.83 -57.42 -30.29
CA SER A 37 12.48 -58.27 -29.14
C SER A 37 11.96 -57.48 -27.94
N ARG A 38 12.48 -56.27 -27.68
CA ARG A 38 12.03 -55.44 -26.55
C ARG A 38 10.66 -54.83 -26.80
N ARG A 39 10.37 -54.38 -28.02
CA ARG A 39 9.06 -53.85 -28.40
C ARG A 39 7.97 -54.93 -28.42
N HIS A 40 8.25 -56.09 -29.02
CA HIS A 40 7.28 -57.21 -29.07
C HIS A 40 6.93 -57.77 -27.69
N LYS A 41 7.88 -57.76 -26.74
CA LYS A 41 7.64 -58.19 -25.34
C LYS A 41 7.05 -57.10 -24.44
N GLY A 42 6.64 -55.96 -24.99
CA GLY A 42 6.07 -54.83 -24.23
C GLY A 42 7.05 -54.16 -23.25
N SER A 43 8.35 -54.43 -23.34
CA SER A 43 9.36 -53.85 -22.43
C SER A 43 9.76 -52.41 -22.81
N GLN A 44 9.30 -51.91 -23.96
CA GLN A 44 9.61 -50.57 -24.46
C GLN A 44 8.45 -50.06 -25.33
N HIS A 45 7.77 -48.98 -24.89
CA HIS A 45 6.72 -48.31 -25.66
C HIS A 45 7.29 -47.56 -26.88
N ALA A 46 6.45 -47.26 -27.87
CA ALA A 46 6.86 -46.40 -28.96
C ALA A 46 7.24 -45.01 -28.41
N ARG A 47 8.37 -44.45 -28.87
CA ARG A 47 8.83 -43.12 -28.41
C ARG A 47 7.78 -42.03 -28.59
N SER A 48 6.90 -42.17 -29.59
CA SER A 48 5.78 -41.27 -29.86
C SER A 48 4.66 -41.36 -28.82
N GLU A 49 4.39 -42.54 -28.26
CA GLU A 49 3.38 -42.76 -27.22
C GLU A 49 3.88 -42.28 -25.86
N GLU A 50 5.12 -42.62 -25.51
CA GLU A 50 5.77 -42.12 -24.28
C GLU A 50 5.92 -40.59 -24.31
N ALA A 51 6.12 -40.00 -25.50
CA ALA A 51 6.13 -38.55 -25.69
C ALA A 51 4.74 -37.91 -25.56
N ARG A 52 3.65 -38.61 -25.89
CA ARG A 52 2.26 -38.14 -25.69
C ARG A 52 1.87 -38.12 -24.23
N GLU A 53 2.29 -39.12 -23.45
CA GLU A 53 2.01 -39.18 -22.00
C GLU A 53 2.83 -38.17 -21.17
N ARG A 54 4.00 -37.75 -21.67
CA ARG A 54 4.87 -36.76 -21.02
C ARG A 54 4.62 -35.31 -21.48
N GLN A 55 3.60 -35.05 -22.31
CA GLN A 55 3.26 -33.70 -22.74
C GLN A 55 2.57 -32.90 -21.63
N LEU A 56 2.88 -31.60 -21.57
CA LEU A 56 2.35 -30.69 -20.54
C LEU A 56 0.88 -30.32 -20.79
N LEU A 57 0.46 -30.30 -22.06
CA LEU A 57 -0.93 -30.16 -22.49
C LEU A 57 -1.31 -31.41 -23.27
N ASN A 58 -2.53 -31.90 -23.08
CA ASN A 58 -3.04 -33.00 -23.88
C ASN A 58 -3.38 -32.52 -25.31
N PRO A 59 -3.51 -33.43 -26.28
CA PRO A 59 -3.78 -33.06 -27.68
C PRO A 59 -5.04 -32.21 -27.88
N GLN A 60 -6.08 -32.42 -27.07
CA GLN A 60 -7.32 -31.64 -27.15
C GLN A 60 -7.11 -30.19 -26.67
N GLN A 61 -6.38 -30.00 -25.57
CA GLN A 61 -6.05 -28.68 -25.02
C GLN A 61 -5.16 -27.89 -25.98
N GLU A 62 -4.22 -28.56 -26.67
CA GLU A 62 -3.42 -27.92 -27.70
C GLU A 62 -4.28 -27.49 -28.90
N HIS A 63 -5.25 -28.31 -29.33
CA HIS A 63 -6.16 -27.95 -30.42
C HIS A 63 -7.04 -26.73 -30.09
N GLU A 64 -7.60 -26.66 -28.88
CA GLU A 64 -8.35 -25.47 -28.43
C GLU A 64 -7.47 -24.21 -28.39
N LEU A 65 -6.20 -24.35 -28.01
CA LEU A 65 -5.24 -23.25 -28.04
C LEU A 65 -4.96 -22.76 -29.47
N VAL A 66 -4.90 -23.66 -30.46
CA VAL A 66 -4.77 -23.29 -31.88
C VAL A 66 -6.00 -22.51 -32.34
N LEU A 67 -7.22 -23.00 -32.07
CA LEU A 67 -8.47 -22.30 -32.41
C LEU A 67 -8.55 -20.90 -31.78
N TYR A 68 -8.03 -20.76 -30.56
CA TYR A 68 -7.95 -19.49 -29.86
C TYR A 68 -6.94 -18.54 -30.55
N ILE A 69 -5.77 -19.02 -30.95
CA ILE A 69 -4.77 -18.25 -31.72
C ILE A 69 -5.37 -17.77 -33.06
N GLU A 70 -6.11 -18.62 -33.76
CA GLU A 70 -6.79 -18.25 -35.00
C GLU A 70 -7.87 -17.19 -34.79
N ARG A 71 -8.63 -17.28 -33.69
CA ARG A 71 -9.65 -16.29 -33.32
C ARG A 71 -9.01 -14.93 -33.05
N CYS A 72 -7.92 -14.90 -32.28
CA CYS A 72 -7.13 -13.70 -32.04
C CYS A 72 -6.59 -13.11 -33.36
N THR A 73 -6.07 -13.96 -34.25
CA THR A 73 -5.55 -13.54 -35.56
C THR A 73 -6.65 -12.96 -36.45
N ARG A 74 -7.84 -13.58 -36.51
CA ARG A 74 -9.02 -13.05 -37.24
C ARG A 74 -9.48 -11.69 -36.72
N ARG A 75 -9.28 -11.43 -35.43
CA ARG A 75 -9.56 -10.13 -34.78
C ARG A 75 -8.46 -9.09 -35.00
N GLY A 76 -7.43 -9.40 -35.80
CA GLY A 76 -6.31 -8.49 -36.06
C GLY A 76 -5.24 -8.48 -34.97
N LEU A 77 -5.24 -9.45 -34.06
CA LEU A 77 -4.33 -9.58 -32.93
C LEU A 77 -3.52 -10.88 -33.02
N PRO A 78 -2.59 -11.02 -34.00
CA PRO A 78 -1.73 -12.19 -34.08
C PRO A 78 -0.86 -12.31 -32.82
N PRO A 79 -1.00 -13.38 -32.01
CA PRO A 79 -0.33 -13.49 -30.71
C PRO A 79 1.20 -13.58 -30.84
N THR A 80 1.92 -12.91 -29.94
CA THR A 80 3.38 -13.05 -29.83
C THR A 80 3.77 -14.34 -29.11
N ARG A 81 5.05 -14.74 -29.20
CA ARG A 81 5.57 -15.91 -28.45
C ARG A 81 5.38 -15.80 -26.93
N GLU A 82 5.38 -14.60 -26.38
CA GLU A 82 5.11 -14.33 -24.97
C GLU A 82 3.62 -14.48 -24.65
N MET A 83 2.73 -14.00 -25.53
CA MET A 83 1.29 -14.21 -25.40
C MET A 83 0.92 -15.70 -25.43
N VAL A 84 1.52 -16.49 -26.34
CA VAL A 84 1.30 -17.95 -26.41
C VAL A 84 1.82 -18.65 -25.15
N GLN A 85 2.95 -18.20 -24.59
CA GLN A 85 3.44 -18.69 -23.30
C GLN A 85 2.44 -18.41 -22.17
N ASN A 86 1.88 -17.19 -22.14
CA ASN A 86 0.89 -16.80 -21.15
C ASN A 86 -0.39 -17.63 -21.27
N PHE A 87 -0.92 -17.81 -22.49
CA PHE A 87 -2.11 -18.63 -22.73
C PHE A 87 -1.90 -20.08 -22.25
N ALA A 88 -0.75 -20.67 -22.58
CA ALA A 88 -0.40 -22.00 -22.11
C ALA A 88 -0.27 -22.07 -20.57
N SER A 89 0.34 -21.05 -19.96
CA SER A 89 0.50 -20.95 -18.50
C SER A 89 -0.85 -20.82 -17.78
N THR A 90 -1.83 -20.17 -18.41
CA THR A 90 -3.20 -20.07 -17.88
C THR A 90 -3.92 -21.42 -17.88
N ILE A 91 -3.68 -22.25 -18.91
CA ILE A 91 -4.27 -23.59 -19.03
C ILE A 91 -3.62 -24.55 -18.03
N THR A 92 -2.29 -24.51 -17.91
CA THR A 92 -1.53 -25.43 -17.02
C THR A 92 -1.56 -25.01 -15.55
N LYS A 93 -1.89 -23.74 -15.23
CA LYS A 93 -1.81 -23.13 -13.88
C LYS A 93 -0.38 -22.99 -13.33
N TRP A 94 0.63 -23.15 -14.18
CA TRP A 94 2.05 -22.97 -13.83
C TRP A 94 2.78 -22.30 -14.99
N GLU A 95 3.84 -21.55 -14.71
CA GLU A 95 4.59 -20.85 -15.75
C GLU A 95 5.27 -21.84 -16.72
N VAL A 96 4.89 -21.74 -17.99
CA VAL A 96 5.40 -22.58 -19.07
C VAL A 96 6.67 -21.93 -19.64
N SER A 97 7.71 -22.70 -19.95
CA SER A 97 8.95 -22.14 -20.51
C SER A 97 8.83 -21.76 -21.99
N GLN A 98 9.65 -20.79 -22.44
CA GLN A 98 9.78 -20.46 -23.88
C GLN A 98 10.18 -21.66 -24.76
N SER A 99 10.92 -22.62 -24.20
CA SER A 99 11.28 -23.87 -24.88
C SER A 99 10.07 -24.78 -25.15
N TRP A 100 9.01 -24.70 -24.34
CA TRP A 100 7.75 -25.38 -24.61
C TRP A 100 7.03 -24.74 -25.81
N VAL A 101 6.99 -23.40 -25.89
CA VAL A 101 6.37 -22.67 -27.01
C VAL A 101 7.02 -23.06 -28.35
N THR A 102 8.35 -23.20 -28.37
CA THR A 102 9.07 -23.69 -29.55
C THR A 102 8.62 -25.10 -29.96
N ARG A 103 8.44 -26.01 -29.00
CA ARG A 103 7.99 -27.39 -29.27
C ARG A 103 6.53 -27.45 -29.71
N PHE A 104 5.66 -26.64 -29.12
CA PHE A 104 4.25 -26.50 -29.53
C PHE A 104 4.15 -26.03 -30.99
N LEU A 105 4.88 -24.97 -31.36
CA LEU A 105 4.88 -24.47 -32.74
C LEU A 105 5.44 -25.48 -33.75
N HIS A 106 6.39 -26.33 -33.32
CA HIS A 106 6.88 -27.44 -34.15
C HIS A 106 5.85 -28.56 -34.32
N ARG A 107 5.02 -28.85 -33.30
CA ARG A 107 3.97 -29.87 -33.38
C ARG A 107 2.82 -29.44 -34.30
N HIS A 108 2.49 -28.15 -34.30
CA HIS A 108 1.38 -27.58 -35.05
C HIS A 108 1.87 -26.78 -36.27
N ALA A 109 2.98 -27.19 -36.88
CA ALA A 109 3.59 -26.47 -38.01
C ALA A 109 2.68 -26.40 -39.25
N ASP A 110 1.73 -27.34 -39.35
CA ASP A 110 0.77 -27.44 -40.45
C ASP A 110 -0.35 -26.38 -40.34
N GLU A 111 -0.70 -25.96 -39.12
CA GLU A 111 -1.76 -25.00 -38.82
C GLU A 111 -1.20 -23.62 -38.42
N LEU A 112 -0.04 -23.59 -37.78
CA LEU A 112 0.60 -22.39 -37.24
C LEU A 112 1.99 -22.18 -37.85
N THR A 113 2.24 -20.97 -38.34
CA THR A 113 3.54 -20.59 -38.90
C THR A 113 4.13 -19.41 -38.15
N ILE A 114 5.42 -19.52 -37.81
CA ILE A 114 6.20 -18.40 -37.27
C ILE A 114 6.78 -17.62 -38.45
N LYS A 115 6.21 -16.46 -38.76
CA LYS A 115 6.88 -15.49 -39.63
C LYS A 115 7.69 -14.53 -38.79
N TRP A 116 8.98 -14.40 -39.12
CA TRP A 116 9.82 -13.36 -38.56
C TRP A 116 9.28 -12.00 -38.97
N SER A 117 8.68 -11.28 -38.04
CA SER A 117 8.82 -9.83 -38.04
C SER A 117 10.21 -9.55 -37.48
N PRO A 118 11.14 -8.94 -38.24
CA PRO A 118 12.54 -8.83 -37.82
C PRO A 118 12.64 -8.18 -36.43
N ARG A 119 13.23 -8.89 -35.45
CA ARG A 119 13.60 -8.33 -34.15
C ARG A 119 14.96 -7.64 -34.30
N ILE A 120 14.97 -6.35 -33.99
CA ILE A 120 15.96 -5.36 -34.39
C ILE A 120 16.50 -4.71 -33.12
N ASP A 121 17.48 -5.34 -32.47
CA ASP A 121 18.10 -4.77 -31.26
C ASP A 121 19.31 -3.86 -31.59
N ARG A 122 19.70 -3.75 -32.87
CA ARG A 122 20.85 -2.94 -33.29
C ARG A 122 20.52 -1.75 -34.19
N ASP A 123 19.34 -1.71 -34.79
CA ASP A 123 18.96 -0.69 -35.75
C ASP A 123 17.63 0.00 -35.39
N ARG A 124 17.57 0.69 -34.25
CA ARG A 124 16.50 1.69 -33.99
C ARG A 124 16.37 2.73 -35.11
N HIS A 125 17.36 2.83 -36.00
CA HIS A 125 17.33 3.66 -37.21
C HIS A 125 16.84 2.94 -38.49
N LYS A 126 16.81 1.59 -38.55
CA LYS A 126 16.32 0.84 -39.74
C LYS A 126 14.98 0.11 -39.53
N ALA A 127 14.46 0.06 -38.29
CA ALA A 127 13.16 -0.57 -37.97
C ALA A 127 11.93 0.19 -38.52
N ASP A 128 12.11 1.47 -38.84
CA ASP A 128 11.13 2.34 -39.48
C ASP A 128 10.94 1.94 -40.96
N SER A 129 10.24 0.84 -41.23
CA SER A 129 9.88 0.42 -42.58
C SER A 129 8.54 1.06 -42.97
N PRO A 130 8.50 1.96 -43.98
CA PRO A 130 7.26 2.57 -44.46
C PRO A 130 6.20 1.52 -44.87
N PHE A 131 6.64 0.38 -45.39
CA PHE A 131 5.76 -0.71 -45.81
C PHE A 131 5.03 -1.36 -44.61
N LYS A 132 5.71 -1.57 -43.48
CA LYS A 132 5.08 -2.12 -42.27
C LYS A 132 4.03 -1.17 -41.69
N TYR A 133 4.32 0.13 -41.70
CA TYR A 133 3.38 1.14 -41.20
C TYR A 133 2.19 1.28 -42.15
N LYS A 134 2.42 1.18 -43.47
CA LYS A 134 1.36 1.16 -44.46
C LYS A 134 0.39 -0.01 -44.21
N LEU A 135 0.89 -1.24 -44.09
CA LEU A 135 0.05 -2.41 -43.78
C LEU A 135 -0.68 -2.27 -42.44
N TYR A 136 -0.01 -1.71 -41.43
CA TYR A 136 -0.63 -1.46 -40.13
C TYR A 136 -1.80 -0.47 -40.24
N PHE A 137 -1.61 0.68 -40.92
CA PHE A 137 -2.67 1.66 -41.10
C PHE A 137 -3.80 1.14 -42.00
N GLU A 138 -3.48 0.39 -43.06
CA GLU A 138 -4.48 -0.27 -43.90
C GLU A 138 -5.38 -1.18 -43.07
N LEU A 139 -4.80 -2.03 -42.22
CA LEU A 139 -5.56 -2.88 -41.31
C LEU A 139 -6.34 -2.07 -40.27
N LEU A 140 -5.68 -1.12 -39.61
CA LEU A 140 -6.27 -0.32 -38.53
C LEU A 140 -7.47 0.49 -39.05
N HIS A 141 -7.28 1.26 -40.11
CA HIS A 141 -8.31 2.13 -40.69
C HIS A 141 -9.43 1.31 -41.31
N SER A 142 -9.13 0.19 -41.96
CA SER A 142 -10.15 -0.74 -42.46
C SER A 142 -11.04 -1.27 -41.34
N LYS A 143 -10.46 -1.68 -40.21
CA LYS A 143 -11.22 -2.16 -39.05
C LYS A 143 -11.98 -1.04 -38.35
N MET A 144 -11.40 0.16 -38.24
CA MET A 144 -12.14 1.32 -37.70
C MET A 144 -13.39 1.62 -38.54
N GLN A 145 -13.31 1.52 -39.87
CA GLN A 145 -14.45 1.69 -40.75
C GLN A 145 -15.47 0.55 -40.65
N GLU A 146 -15.01 -0.71 -40.66
CA GLU A 146 -15.86 -1.91 -40.54
C GLU A 146 -16.74 -1.89 -39.28
N TYR A 147 -16.19 -1.45 -38.15
CA TYR A 147 -16.87 -1.42 -36.86
C TYR A 147 -17.49 -0.06 -36.52
N GLY A 148 -17.39 0.94 -37.41
CA GLY A 148 -17.92 2.29 -37.19
C GLY A 148 -17.31 2.99 -35.97
N VAL A 149 -15.99 2.91 -35.81
CA VAL A 149 -15.27 3.50 -34.67
C VAL A 149 -14.88 4.95 -34.98
N ASP A 150 -15.50 5.88 -34.26
CA ASP A 150 -15.22 7.31 -34.35
C ASP A 150 -14.09 7.77 -33.42
N ALA A 151 -13.67 9.03 -33.58
CA ALA A 151 -12.71 9.71 -32.71
C ALA A 151 -13.06 9.57 -31.21
N GLU A 152 -14.35 9.67 -30.90
CA GLU A 152 -14.87 9.64 -29.54
C GLU A 152 -14.74 8.28 -28.87
N ASN A 153 -14.54 7.22 -29.66
CA ASN A 153 -14.41 5.84 -29.21
C ASN A 153 -13.03 5.25 -29.54
N THR A 154 -12.07 6.08 -29.96
CA THR A 154 -10.69 5.68 -30.25
C THR A 154 -9.78 6.11 -29.11
N TYR A 155 -9.12 5.16 -28.46
CA TYR A 155 -8.31 5.37 -27.27
C TYR A 155 -6.90 4.83 -27.45
N ASN A 156 -5.91 5.55 -26.94
CA ASN A 156 -4.55 5.05 -26.76
C ASN A 156 -4.24 4.98 -25.27
N MET A 157 -3.75 3.85 -24.80
CA MET A 157 -3.22 3.66 -23.45
C MET A 157 -1.74 3.34 -23.51
N ASP A 158 -1.01 3.85 -22.52
CA ASP A 158 0.41 3.62 -22.36
C ASP A 158 0.86 3.78 -20.90
N GLU A 159 2.03 3.23 -20.60
CA GLU A 159 2.65 3.25 -19.30
C GLU A 159 3.86 4.17 -19.25
N LYS A 160 3.99 4.91 -18.14
CA LYS A 160 5.16 5.75 -17.90
C LYS A 160 5.73 5.58 -16.50
N GLY A 161 7.01 5.25 -16.46
CA GLY A 161 7.81 5.24 -15.25
C GLY A 161 8.24 6.62 -14.77
N PHE A 162 8.11 6.85 -13.47
CA PHE A 162 8.71 8.00 -12.79
C PHE A 162 9.66 7.56 -11.67
N HIS A 163 10.87 8.12 -11.71
CA HIS A 163 11.78 8.07 -10.57
C HIS A 163 11.45 9.20 -9.59
N VAL A 164 11.22 8.83 -8.33
CA VAL A 164 10.87 9.79 -7.28
C VAL A 164 12.06 10.71 -6.93
N GLY A 165 13.32 10.24 -7.04
CA GLY A 165 14.51 10.96 -6.55
C GLY A 165 15.50 11.48 -7.61
N VAL A 166 15.21 11.38 -8.91
CA VAL A 166 16.21 11.71 -9.95
C VAL A 166 15.87 13.04 -10.64
N ALA A 167 16.49 14.13 -10.18
CA ALA A 167 16.56 15.37 -10.95
C ALA A 167 17.52 15.19 -12.14
N LYS A 168 17.12 15.62 -13.35
CA LYS A 168 18.00 15.59 -14.54
C LYS A 168 19.15 16.58 -14.39
N ARG A 169 20.29 16.33 -15.06
CA ARG A 169 21.40 17.27 -15.16
C ARG A 169 20.93 18.58 -15.81
N GLY A 170 20.88 19.66 -15.05
CA GLY A 170 20.62 21.02 -15.53
C GLY A 170 21.87 21.88 -15.50
N LYS A 171 21.95 22.89 -16.38
CA LYS A 171 22.99 23.93 -16.26
C LYS A 171 22.73 24.72 -14.98
N ARG A 172 23.68 24.71 -14.05
CA ARG A 172 23.61 25.44 -12.78
C ARG A 172 24.70 26.51 -12.75
N ILE A 173 24.39 27.62 -12.08
CA ILE A 173 25.33 28.72 -11.89
C ILE A 173 26.04 28.47 -10.57
N PHE A 174 27.37 28.35 -10.62
CA PHE A 174 28.24 28.20 -9.45
C PHE A 174 29.09 29.46 -9.28
N SER A 175 29.45 29.81 -8.04
CA SER A 175 30.44 30.86 -7.85
C SER A 175 31.82 30.34 -8.24
N LYS A 176 32.61 31.15 -8.96
CA LYS A 176 33.94 30.74 -9.45
C LYS A 176 34.88 30.29 -8.33
N ALA A 177 34.72 30.86 -7.13
CA ALA A 177 35.51 30.54 -5.93
C ALA A 177 35.14 29.20 -5.26
N SER A 178 34.01 28.57 -5.61
CA SER A 178 33.50 27.36 -4.94
C SER A 178 33.49 26.09 -5.80
N LEU A 179 34.24 26.12 -6.92
CA LEU A 179 34.51 24.99 -7.83
C LEU A 179 35.48 23.95 -7.22
N GLY A 180 35.13 23.40 -6.06
CA GLY A 180 35.63 22.07 -5.67
C GLY A 180 34.76 20.98 -6.32
N PRO A 181 35.17 19.70 -6.32
CA PRO A 181 34.36 18.58 -6.83
C PRO A 181 33.15 18.34 -5.91
N LYS A 182 32.12 19.18 -6.03
CA LYS A 182 30.85 18.98 -5.34
C LYS A 182 29.98 18.09 -6.21
N VAL A 183 29.97 16.80 -5.87
CA VAL A 183 29.00 15.84 -6.36
C VAL A 183 27.63 16.38 -5.98
N ALA A 184 26.76 16.64 -6.97
CA ALA A 184 25.36 16.92 -6.68
C ALA A 184 24.84 15.77 -5.81
N VAL A 185 24.46 16.08 -4.56
CA VAL A 185 23.93 15.09 -3.63
C VAL A 185 22.67 14.50 -4.27
N GLN A 186 22.86 13.36 -4.93
CA GLN A 186 21.78 12.63 -5.55
C GLN A 186 21.19 11.77 -4.44
N ASP A 187 19.96 12.07 -4.06
CA ASP A 187 19.25 11.25 -3.09
C ASP A 187 19.04 9.87 -3.75
N GLY A 188 19.76 8.85 -3.28
CA GLY A 188 19.83 7.50 -3.87
C GLY A 188 18.53 6.70 -3.83
N ASN A 189 17.38 7.36 -3.62
CA ASN A 189 16.08 6.75 -3.51
C ASN A 189 15.54 6.38 -4.91
N ARG A 190 15.78 5.12 -5.32
CA ARG A 190 15.36 4.55 -6.63
C ARG A 190 13.89 4.11 -6.68
N LYS A 191 13.06 4.55 -5.75
CA LYS A 191 11.65 4.14 -5.70
C LYS A 191 10.91 4.57 -6.97
N TRP A 192 10.17 3.62 -7.54
CA TRP A 192 9.47 3.74 -8.81
C TRP A 192 7.95 3.91 -8.60
N ILE A 193 7.34 4.73 -9.45
CA ILE A 193 5.89 4.86 -9.58
C ILE A 193 5.57 4.73 -11.07
N THR A 194 4.64 3.84 -11.41
CA THR A 194 4.16 3.65 -12.78
C THR A 194 2.85 4.41 -12.96
N LEU A 195 2.76 5.18 -14.04
CA LEU A 195 1.55 5.84 -14.51
C LEU A 195 0.94 5.02 -15.63
N LEU A 196 -0.32 4.64 -15.51
CA LEU A 196 -1.16 4.20 -16.61
C LEU A 196 -1.95 5.41 -17.10
N ALA A 197 -1.68 5.84 -18.33
CA ALA A 197 -2.36 6.97 -18.96
C ALA A 197 -3.20 6.48 -20.13
N CYS A 198 -4.37 7.08 -20.33
CA CYS A 198 -5.20 6.80 -21.50
C CYS A 198 -5.86 8.06 -22.01
N VAL A 199 -5.78 8.27 -23.32
CA VAL A 199 -6.31 9.44 -24.01
C VAL A 199 -7.19 9.03 -25.18
N CYS A 200 -8.18 9.86 -25.49
CA CYS A 200 -9.14 9.65 -26.55
C CYS A 200 -8.87 10.58 -27.73
N ALA A 201 -9.09 10.13 -28.96
CA ALA A 201 -8.89 10.93 -30.16
C ALA A 201 -9.81 12.16 -30.23
N SER A 202 -10.92 12.18 -29.49
CA SER A 202 -11.74 13.39 -29.30
C SER A 202 -11.09 14.49 -28.45
N GLY A 203 -9.89 14.23 -27.90
CA GLY A 203 -9.15 15.19 -27.08
C GLY A 203 -9.43 15.09 -25.59
N GLU A 204 -10.02 14.01 -25.11
CA GLU A 204 -10.26 13.77 -23.69
C GLU A 204 -9.17 12.88 -23.10
N SER A 205 -8.83 13.11 -21.83
CA SER A 205 -7.98 12.19 -21.07
C SER A 205 -8.86 11.42 -20.10
N LEU A 206 -8.65 10.11 -19.99
CA LEU A 206 -9.16 9.37 -18.85
C LEU A 206 -8.37 9.76 -17.59
N PRO A 207 -8.93 9.56 -16.39
CA PRO A 207 -8.22 9.74 -15.13
C PRO A 207 -6.94 8.88 -15.09
N PRO A 208 -5.80 9.45 -14.67
CA PRO A 208 -4.55 8.69 -14.55
C PRO A 208 -4.67 7.62 -13.46
N ALA A 209 -4.03 6.48 -13.70
CA ALA A 209 -3.86 5.44 -12.69
C ALA A 209 -2.40 5.40 -12.22
N LEU A 210 -2.16 5.56 -10.92
CA LEU A 210 -0.83 5.58 -10.33
C LEU A 210 -0.59 4.29 -9.53
N VAL A 211 0.42 3.53 -9.93
CA VAL A 211 0.82 2.28 -9.29
C VAL A 211 2.08 2.53 -8.48
N TYR A 212 1.95 2.44 -7.15
CA TYR A 212 3.04 2.66 -6.21
C TYR A 212 3.74 1.34 -5.90
N GLN A 213 5.07 1.34 -5.90
CA GLN A 213 5.82 0.18 -5.41
C GLN A 213 5.55 -0.05 -3.90
N GLY A 214 5.15 -1.25 -3.48
CA GLY A 214 4.97 -1.59 -2.07
C GLY A 214 4.13 -2.84 -1.82
N THR A 215 4.42 -3.51 -0.72
CA THR A 215 3.79 -4.78 -0.29
C THR A 215 2.59 -4.56 0.64
N SER A 216 2.57 -3.46 1.39
CA SER A 216 1.61 -3.23 2.49
C SER A 216 0.45 -2.32 2.11
N GLY A 217 -0.04 -2.39 0.87
CA GLY A 217 -1.15 -1.55 0.38
C GLY A 217 -0.80 -0.07 0.20
N ILE A 218 -1.82 0.75 -0.10
CA ILE A 218 -1.68 2.21 -0.21
C ILE A 218 -1.45 2.83 1.16
N GLN A 219 -0.39 3.63 1.25
CA GLN A 219 -0.03 4.37 2.46
C GLN A 219 -0.71 5.73 2.47
N SER A 220 -1.24 6.15 3.63
CA SER A 220 -1.91 7.45 3.80
C SER A 220 -1.04 8.61 3.30
N GLY A 221 0.24 8.59 3.67
CA GLY A 221 1.21 9.61 3.28
C GLY A 221 1.42 9.74 1.77
N TRP A 222 1.13 8.71 0.96
CA TRP A 222 1.30 8.80 -0.50
C TRP A 222 0.20 9.59 -1.19
N VAL A 223 -0.95 9.70 -0.52
CA VAL A 223 -2.18 10.29 -1.08
C VAL A 223 -2.71 11.45 -0.24
N ASP A 224 -1.95 11.96 0.73
CA ASP A 224 -2.35 13.06 1.61
C ASP A 224 -2.77 14.32 0.82
N ALA A 225 -2.04 14.64 -0.24
CA ALA A 225 -2.33 15.78 -1.12
C ALA A 225 -3.54 15.56 -2.06
N VAL A 226 -4.19 14.40 -2.03
CA VAL A 226 -5.35 14.12 -2.87
C VAL A 226 -6.61 14.74 -2.27
N GLU A 227 -7.13 15.76 -2.96
CA GLU A 227 -8.40 16.43 -2.68
C GLU A 227 -9.54 15.81 -3.49
N VAL A 228 -10.53 15.27 -2.79
CA VAL A 228 -11.65 14.56 -3.40
C VAL A 228 -12.66 15.55 -3.98
N GLY A 229 -12.97 15.42 -5.27
CA GLY A 229 -13.83 16.34 -6.03
C GLY A 229 -13.04 17.31 -6.92
N LYS A 230 -11.76 17.55 -6.60
CA LYS A 230 -10.83 18.33 -7.42
C LYS A 230 -9.91 17.45 -8.25
N HIS A 231 -9.46 16.34 -7.66
CA HIS A 231 -8.58 15.40 -8.33
C HIS A 231 -9.37 14.15 -8.71
N GLU A 232 -9.32 13.79 -10.00
CA GLU A 232 -9.83 12.52 -10.51
C GLU A 232 -8.64 11.65 -10.92
N VAL A 233 -8.31 10.66 -10.08
CA VAL A 233 -7.10 9.84 -10.18
C VAL A 233 -7.33 8.52 -9.44
N PHE A 234 -6.76 7.44 -9.96
CA PHE A 234 -6.84 6.11 -9.36
C PHE A 234 -5.49 5.68 -8.80
N PHE A 235 -5.51 4.93 -7.69
CA PHE A 235 -4.30 4.50 -7.00
C PHE A 235 -4.28 2.98 -6.84
N SER A 236 -3.15 2.36 -7.12
CA SER A 236 -2.91 0.95 -6.82
C SER A 236 -1.48 0.75 -6.31
N ASN A 237 -1.15 -0.45 -5.84
CA ASN A 237 0.20 -0.81 -5.46
C ASN A 237 0.57 -2.19 -5.99
N SER A 238 1.86 -2.37 -6.29
CA SER A 238 2.45 -3.66 -6.63
C SER A 238 3.82 -3.78 -5.97
N GLU A 239 4.28 -5.01 -5.69
CA GLU A 239 5.56 -5.21 -5.01
C GLU A 239 6.75 -4.64 -5.79
N SER A 240 6.73 -4.82 -7.11
CA SER A 240 7.76 -4.35 -8.04
C SER A 240 7.61 -2.88 -8.41
N GLY A 241 6.40 -2.31 -8.25
CA GLY A 241 6.06 -0.97 -8.74
C GLY A 241 5.75 -0.91 -10.23
N TRP A 242 5.93 -2.01 -10.95
CA TRP A 242 5.51 -2.17 -12.33
C TRP A 242 4.06 -2.63 -12.38
N SER A 243 3.41 -2.38 -13.51
CA SER A 243 2.18 -3.08 -13.85
C SER A 243 2.48 -4.59 -13.97
N ASN A 244 1.50 -5.40 -13.64
CA ASN A 244 1.48 -6.83 -13.90
C ASN A 244 0.13 -7.18 -14.54
N ASN A 245 -0.09 -8.45 -14.84
CA ASN A 245 -1.30 -8.90 -15.53
C ASN A 245 -2.57 -8.49 -14.76
N ASP A 246 -2.54 -8.64 -13.43
CA ASP A 246 -3.66 -8.28 -12.56
C ASP A 246 -3.94 -6.77 -12.56
N VAL A 247 -2.89 -5.93 -12.52
CA VAL A 247 -3.01 -4.47 -12.59
C VAL A 247 -3.56 -4.03 -13.94
N GLY A 248 -3.15 -4.68 -15.03
CA GLY A 248 -3.67 -4.39 -16.37
C GLY A 248 -5.16 -4.67 -16.50
N LEU A 249 -5.60 -5.86 -16.06
CA LEU A 249 -7.02 -6.23 -16.05
C LEU A 249 -7.83 -5.33 -15.10
N ALA A 250 -7.34 -5.09 -13.89
CA ALA A 250 -7.98 -4.19 -12.93
C ALA A 250 -8.16 -2.78 -13.50
N TRP A 251 -7.17 -2.28 -14.24
CA TRP A 251 -7.28 -0.98 -14.90
C TRP A 251 -8.35 -0.99 -15.99
N LEU A 252 -8.40 -2.03 -16.82
CA LEU A 252 -9.40 -2.19 -17.87
C LEU A 252 -10.82 -2.17 -17.29
N GLU A 253 -11.06 -2.93 -16.23
CA GLU A 253 -12.39 -3.05 -15.62
C GLU A 253 -12.78 -1.82 -14.79
N GLN A 254 -11.89 -1.34 -13.93
CA GLN A 254 -12.23 -0.34 -12.90
C GLN A 254 -12.06 1.10 -13.39
N VAL A 255 -11.24 1.30 -14.42
CA VAL A 255 -10.95 2.61 -15.00
C VAL A 255 -11.51 2.67 -16.44
N PHE A 256 -10.95 1.92 -17.38
CA PHE A 256 -11.30 2.09 -18.80
C PHE A 256 -12.79 1.86 -19.07
N GLU A 257 -13.34 0.72 -18.67
CA GLU A 257 -14.74 0.38 -18.88
C GLU A 257 -15.66 1.39 -18.18
N ARG A 258 -15.34 1.76 -16.94
CA ARG A 258 -16.11 2.70 -16.13
C ARG A 258 -16.31 4.06 -16.81
N PHE A 259 -15.29 4.59 -17.48
CA PHE A 259 -15.36 5.92 -18.12
C PHE A 259 -15.80 5.89 -19.57
N THR A 260 -15.69 4.74 -20.25
CA THR A 260 -15.93 4.67 -21.70
C THR A 260 -17.25 3.98 -22.06
N LYS A 261 -17.78 3.08 -21.21
CA LYS A 261 -19.00 2.30 -21.51
C LYS A 261 -20.21 3.18 -21.76
N GLN A 262 -20.48 4.14 -20.86
CA GLN A 262 -21.64 5.02 -20.98
C GLN A 262 -21.53 5.92 -22.21
N LYS A 263 -20.33 6.38 -22.53
CA LYS A 263 -20.04 7.20 -23.71
C LYS A 263 -20.29 6.42 -25.01
N ALA A 264 -19.77 5.20 -25.09
CA ALA A 264 -19.90 4.37 -26.29
C ALA A 264 -21.30 3.79 -26.50
N ARG A 265 -22.12 3.67 -25.44
CA ARG A 265 -23.46 3.06 -25.47
C ARG A 265 -23.42 1.62 -26.02
N ARG A 266 -23.70 1.45 -27.32
CA ARG A 266 -23.68 0.15 -28.03
C ARG A 266 -22.61 0.07 -29.12
N SER A 267 -21.87 1.16 -29.35
CA SER A 267 -20.81 1.24 -30.35
C SER A 267 -19.56 0.52 -29.89
N TYR A 268 -18.73 0.10 -30.85
CA TYR A 268 -17.42 -0.46 -30.57
C TYR A 268 -16.45 0.62 -30.12
N ARG A 269 -15.57 0.27 -29.19
CA ARG A 269 -14.44 1.12 -28.75
C ARG A 269 -13.15 0.50 -29.20
N LEU A 270 -12.22 1.31 -29.71
CA LEU A 270 -10.88 0.87 -30.05
C LEU A 270 -9.91 1.27 -28.95
N LEU A 271 -9.20 0.30 -28.39
CA LEU A 271 -8.13 0.50 -27.42
C LEU A 271 -6.79 0.09 -28.06
N ILE A 272 -5.91 1.07 -28.22
CA ILE A 272 -4.60 0.91 -28.85
C ILE A 272 -3.51 0.86 -27.77
N LEU A 273 -2.72 -0.22 -27.78
CA LEU A 273 -1.73 -0.57 -26.77
C LEU A 273 -0.37 -0.89 -27.42
N ASP A 274 0.70 -0.82 -26.62
CA ASP A 274 2.01 -1.28 -27.03
C ASP A 274 2.14 -2.82 -26.96
N GLY A 275 3.05 -3.37 -27.77
CA GLY A 275 3.32 -4.81 -27.82
C GLY A 275 4.23 -5.32 -26.69
N HIS A 276 4.55 -4.49 -25.69
CA HIS A 276 5.37 -4.86 -24.53
C HIS A 276 4.52 -5.42 -23.38
N SER A 277 3.23 -5.63 -23.63
CA SER A 277 2.22 -5.92 -22.62
C SER A 277 2.32 -7.35 -22.09
N SER A 278 3.00 -7.48 -20.95
CA SER A 278 2.73 -8.56 -19.99
C SER A 278 1.22 -8.69 -19.66
N HIS A 279 0.43 -7.63 -19.92
CA HIS A 279 -1.00 -7.48 -19.60
C HIS A 279 -2.01 -8.15 -20.53
N LEU A 280 -1.62 -8.68 -21.71
CA LEU A 280 -2.58 -9.32 -22.64
C LEU A 280 -2.85 -10.78 -22.28
N THR A 281 -3.46 -11.00 -21.12
CA THR A 281 -3.95 -12.32 -20.72
C THR A 281 -5.22 -12.70 -21.49
N THR A 282 -5.57 -13.98 -21.44
CA THR A 282 -6.86 -14.47 -21.95
C THR A 282 -8.03 -13.69 -21.34
N ASP A 283 -8.04 -13.52 -20.02
CA ASP A 283 -9.08 -12.78 -19.31
C ASP A 283 -9.21 -11.32 -19.79
N PHE A 284 -8.08 -10.67 -20.09
CA PHE A 284 -8.07 -9.31 -20.64
C PHE A 284 -8.74 -9.26 -22.03
N ILE A 285 -8.39 -10.21 -22.90
CA ILE A 285 -8.95 -10.30 -24.27
C ILE A 285 -10.44 -10.65 -24.21
N ASP A 286 -10.82 -11.61 -23.37
CA ASP A 286 -12.21 -12.04 -23.21
C ASP A 286 -13.08 -10.93 -22.63
N PHE A 287 -12.55 -10.15 -21.67
CA PHE A 287 -13.23 -8.97 -21.15
C PHE A 287 -13.43 -7.91 -22.25
N CYS A 288 -12.40 -7.64 -23.06
CA CYS A 288 -12.50 -6.71 -24.17
C CYS A 288 -13.59 -7.14 -25.17
N ASP A 289 -13.58 -8.40 -25.57
CA ASP A 289 -14.56 -8.96 -26.51
C ASP A 289 -15.99 -8.87 -25.96
N SER A 290 -16.18 -9.29 -24.71
CA SER A 290 -17.48 -9.26 -24.03
C SER A 290 -18.06 -7.84 -23.91
N ASN A 291 -17.20 -6.82 -23.88
CA ASN A 291 -17.60 -5.42 -23.74
C ASN A 291 -17.47 -4.60 -25.05
N ARG A 292 -17.35 -5.25 -26.23
CA ARG A 292 -17.21 -4.57 -27.54
C ARG A 292 -16.02 -3.60 -27.60
N ILE A 293 -14.90 -4.02 -27.04
CA ILE A 293 -13.62 -3.30 -27.09
C ILE A 293 -12.72 -4.03 -28.09
N LEU A 294 -12.44 -3.38 -29.20
CA LEU A 294 -11.44 -3.81 -30.17
C LEU A 294 -10.05 -3.44 -29.64
N LEU A 295 -9.13 -4.39 -29.66
CA LEU A 295 -7.74 -4.14 -29.33
C LEU A 295 -6.94 -3.95 -30.61
N ALA A 296 -6.05 -2.96 -30.61
CA ALA A 296 -5.01 -2.83 -31.64
C ALA A 296 -3.65 -2.73 -30.95
N ILE A 297 -2.72 -3.58 -31.38
CA ILE A 297 -1.37 -3.60 -30.83
C ILE A 297 -0.43 -2.95 -31.83
N PHE A 298 0.41 -2.02 -31.35
CA PHE A 298 1.42 -1.41 -32.20
C PHE A 298 2.44 -2.44 -32.70
N PRO A 299 2.95 -2.29 -33.94
CA PRO A 299 4.09 -3.06 -34.41
C PRO A 299 5.27 -2.98 -33.44
N PRO A 300 6.10 -4.04 -33.33
CA PRO A 300 7.28 -4.01 -32.49
C PRO A 300 8.16 -2.79 -32.77
N HIS A 301 8.62 -2.12 -31.70
CA HIS A 301 9.49 -0.95 -31.73
C HIS A 301 8.93 0.31 -32.40
N SER A 302 7.63 0.40 -32.69
CA SER A 302 7.04 1.58 -33.35
C SER A 302 6.53 2.65 -32.38
N THR A 303 6.68 2.45 -31.07
CA THR A 303 6.14 3.29 -30.01
C THR A 303 6.49 4.77 -30.20
N HIS A 304 7.77 5.06 -30.45
CA HIS A 304 8.31 6.40 -30.68
C HIS A 304 7.77 7.13 -31.93
N SER A 305 7.03 6.43 -32.80
CA SER A 305 6.50 6.94 -34.07
C SER A 305 4.97 6.88 -34.15
N LEU A 306 4.35 5.86 -33.56
CA LEU A 306 2.93 5.55 -33.70
C LEU A 306 2.11 5.76 -32.42
N GLN A 307 2.74 5.86 -31.25
CA GLN A 307 2.02 5.95 -29.97
C GLN A 307 1.74 7.41 -29.58
N PRO A 308 0.47 7.86 -29.59
CA PRO A 308 0.11 9.25 -29.29
C PRO A 308 0.71 9.78 -27.98
N LEU A 309 0.63 8.98 -26.91
CA LEU A 309 1.17 9.34 -25.59
C LEU A 309 2.68 9.61 -25.63
N ASP A 310 3.47 8.76 -26.27
CA ASP A 310 4.92 8.93 -26.37
C ASP A 310 5.36 10.05 -27.31
N VAL A 311 4.72 10.16 -28.47
CA VAL A 311 5.15 11.08 -29.53
C VAL A 311 5.00 12.54 -29.11
N VAL A 312 3.94 12.88 -28.36
CA VAL A 312 3.60 14.29 -28.07
C VAL A 312 3.42 14.59 -26.59
N LEU A 313 2.88 13.67 -25.77
CA LEU A 313 2.42 14.01 -24.41
C LEU A 313 3.47 13.72 -23.34
N PHE A 314 4.13 12.58 -23.40
CA PHE A 314 5.04 12.11 -22.36
C PHE A 314 6.35 12.90 -22.26
N GLY A 315 6.83 13.49 -23.37
CA GLY A 315 7.96 14.40 -23.37
C GLY A 315 7.70 15.67 -22.53
N PRO A 316 6.65 16.46 -22.87
CA PRO A 316 6.20 17.60 -22.06
C PRO A 316 5.86 17.23 -20.62
N LEU A 317 5.17 16.12 -20.37
CA LEU A 317 4.83 15.66 -19.02
C LEU A 317 6.09 15.49 -18.15
N SER A 318 7.11 14.80 -18.68
CA SER A 318 8.39 14.66 -17.98
C SER A 318 9.09 16.00 -17.74
N LYS A 319 8.98 16.94 -18.69
CA LYS A 319 9.57 18.28 -18.54
C LYS A 319 8.88 19.06 -17.43
N TYR A 320 7.56 19.15 -17.44
CA TYR A 320 6.80 19.86 -16.41
C TYR A 320 6.95 19.23 -15.03
N TYR A 321 6.96 17.90 -14.94
CA TYR A 321 7.22 17.19 -13.69
C TYR A 321 8.62 17.55 -13.15
N THR A 322 9.65 17.54 -14.00
CA THR A 322 11.02 17.93 -13.61
C THR A 322 11.06 19.38 -13.13
N GLN A 323 10.37 20.31 -13.79
CA GLN A 323 10.30 21.72 -13.38
C GLN A 323 9.62 21.90 -12.02
N ASN A 324 8.55 21.15 -11.74
CA ASN A 324 7.89 21.18 -10.43
C ASN A 324 8.81 20.62 -9.34
N LEU A 325 9.50 19.52 -9.65
CA LEU A 325 10.45 18.87 -8.74
C LEU A 325 11.64 19.81 -8.43
N ASP A 326 12.19 20.50 -9.43
CA ASP A 326 13.22 21.52 -9.24
C ASP A 326 12.70 22.68 -8.37
N ARG A 327 11.48 23.17 -8.61
CA ARG A 327 10.85 24.22 -7.78
C ARG A 327 10.67 23.78 -6.33
N HIS A 328 10.27 22.53 -6.12
CA HIS A 328 10.13 21.94 -4.79
C HIS A 328 11.49 21.83 -4.08
N LEU A 329 12.54 21.39 -4.78
CA LEU A 329 13.90 21.35 -4.25
C LEU A 329 14.42 22.75 -3.90
N HIS A 330 14.13 23.75 -4.73
CA HIS A 330 14.51 25.15 -4.46
C HIS A 330 13.81 25.70 -3.22
N ARG A 331 12.49 25.47 -3.06
CA ARG A 331 11.75 25.91 -1.87
C ARG A 331 12.23 25.25 -0.60
N SER A 332 12.56 23.97 -0.67
CA SER A 332 13.06 23.18 0.47
C SER A 332 14.57 23.32 0.69
N GLN A 333 15.25 24.15 -0.11
CA GLN A 333 16.71 24.33 -0.10
C GLN A 333 17.53 23.04 -0.22
N GLY A 334 16.93 21.96 -0.74
CA GLY A 334 17.54 20.62 -0.77
C GLY A 334 17.72 19.96 0.61
N ILE A 335 17.18 20.55 1.67
CA ILE A 335 17.26 20.02 3.06
C ILE A 335 16.34 18.80 3.22
N THR A 336 15.25 18.76 2.46
CA THR A 336 14.21 17.75 2.57
C THR A 336 14.35 16.71 1.46
N ARG A 337 14.50 15.44 1.85
CA ARG A 337 14.54 14.29 0.93
C ARG A 337 13.22 14.12 0.19
N ILE A 338 13.28 13.80 -1.11
CA ILE A 338 12.07 13.54 -1.92
C ILE A 338 11.64 12.09 -1.74
N THR A 339 10.36 11.90 -1.45
CA THR A 339 9.73 10.61 -1.17
C THR A 339 8.46 10.42 -1.99
N LYS A 340 7.86 9.23 -1.89
CA LYS A 340 6.57 8.93 -2.55
C LYS A 340 5.43 9.85 -2.11
N ARG A 341 5.54 10.46 -0.92
CA ARG A 341 4.55 11.42 -0.40
C ARG A 341 4.50 12.68 -1.25
N ASP A 342 5.66 13.11 -1.75
CA ASP A 342 5.81 14.36 -2.50
C ASP A 342 5.50 14.18 -4.00
N PHE A 343 5.35 12.93 -4.47
CA PHE A 343 5.15 12.63 -5.89
C PHE A 343 3.88 13.28 -6.44
N PHE A 344 2.74 13.08 -5.78
CA PHE A 344 1.45 13.52 -6.29
C PHE A 344 1.36 15.06 -6.42
N GLU A 345 1.88 15.80 -5.45
CA GLU A 345 1.93 17.27 -5.47
C GLU A 345 2.72 17.83 -6.68
N ASN A 346 3.77 17.12 -7.11
CA ASN A 346 4.58 17.51 -8.26
C ASN A 346 4.02 16.98 -9.58
N PHE A 347 3.39 15.80 -9.54
CA PHE A 347 2.80 15.13 -10.69
C PHE A 347 1.52 15.81 -11.17
N TRP A 348 0.57 16.11 -10.28
CA TRP A 348 -0.76 16.58 -10.67
C TRP A 348 -0.75 17.90 -11.46
N PRO A 349 0.05 18.93 -11.09
CA PRO A 349 0.17 20.13 -11.90
C PRO A 349 0.81 19.89 -13.26
N ALA A 350 1.77 18.94 -13.35
CA ALA A 350 2.40 18.56 -14.61
C ALA A 350 1.42 17.81 -15.54
N TRP A 351 0.64 16.88 -14.96
CA TRP A 351 -0.42 16.16 -15.64
C TRP A 351 -1.46 17.14 -16.22
N SER A 352 -2.00 18.02 -15.38
CA SER A 352 -3.01 19.01 -15.76
C SER A 352 -2.52 19.99 -16.84
N SER A 353 -1.22 20.32 -16.81
CA SER A 353 -0.61 21.20 -17.83
C SER A 353 -0.39 20.50 -19.17
N THR A 354 -0.35 19.15 -19.18
CA THR A 354 -0.03 18.36 -20.38
C THR A 354 -1.26 17.76 -21.04
N MET A 355 -2.19 17.21 -20.26
CA MET A 355 -3.38 16.52 -20.75
C MET A 355 -4.48 17.49 -21.16
N ARG A 356 -4.11 18.39 -22.07
CA ARG A 356 -5.01 19.37 -22.70
C ARG A 356 -5.58 18.83 -23.98
N SER A 357 -6.83 19.17 -24.27
CA SER A 357 -7.54 18.68 -25.46
C SER A 357 -6.83 18.97 -26.78
N ASP A 358 -6.21 20.14 -26.90
CA ASP A 358 -5.47 20.53 -28.10
C ASP A 358 -4.19 19.70 -28.31
N LEU A 359 -3.46 19.39 -27.24
CA LEU A 359 -2.27 18.53 -27.32
C LEU A 359 -2.64 17.08 -27.61
N ILE A 360 -3.74 16.58 -27.02
CA ILE A 360 -4.22 15.23 -27.26
C ILE A 360 -4.67 15.08 -28.72
N LYS A 361 -5.48 15.99 -29.26
CA LYS A 361 -5.87 15.92 -30.69
C LYS A 361 -4.65 15.98 -31.61
N LYS A 362 -3.66 16.82 -31.30
CA LYS A 362 -2.39 16.88 -32.03
C LYS A 362 -1.59 15.58 -31.93
N SER A 363 -1.67 14.84 -30.83
CA SER A 363 -0.95 13.58 -30.69
C SER A 363 -1.49 12.47 -31.58
N PHE A 364 -2.81 12.38 -31.71
CA PHE A 364 -3.47 11.47 -32.66
C PHE A 364 -3.21 11.88 -34.12
N GLN A 365 -3.27 13.18 -34.42
CA GLN A 365 -2.97 13.69 -35.75
C GLN A 365 -1.52 13.41 -36.14
N ALA A 366 -0.59 13.59 -35.20
CA ALA A 366 0.83 13.35 -35.41
C ALA A 366 1.18 11.87 -35.61
N THR A 367 0.30 10.95 -35.23
CA THR A 367 0.52 9.50 -35.33
C THR A 367 -0.31 8.85 -36.43
N GLY A 368 -1.14 9.61 -37.16
CA GLY A 368 -1.96 9.08 -38.26
C GLY A 368 -3.09 8.13 -37.82
N VAL A 369 -3.29 7.98 -36.51
CA VAL A 369 -4.39 7.19 -35.94
C VAL A 369 -5.71 7.94 -36.16
N TRP A 370 -5.74 9.24 -35.83
CA TRP A 370 -6.90 10.08 -36.06
C TRP A 370 -6.53 11.55 -36.35
N PRO A 371 -7.00 12.16 -37.46
CA PRO A 371 -7.75 11.56 -38.57
C PRO A 371 -7.01 10.36 -39.18
N MET A 372 -7.73 9.49 -39.89
CA MET A 372 -7.18 8.29 -40.53
C MET A 372 -6.24 8.66 -41.70
N ASP A 373 -5.06 9.16 -41.37
CA ASP A 373 -4.06 9.71 -42.30
C ASP A 373 -2.68 9.08 -42.04
N ALA A 374 -2.40 7.99 -42.75
CA ALA A 374 -1.11 7.30 -42.68
C ALA A 374 0.06 8.19 -43.14
N ASP A 375 -0.19 9.16 -44.03
CA ASP A 375 0.87 10.01 -44.58
C ASP A 375 1.52 10.90 -43.54
N ALA A 376 0.80 11.27 -42.48
CA ALA A 376 1.31 12.08 -41.38
C ALA A 376 2.58 11.46 -40.75
N VAL A 377 2.67 10.12 -40.77
CA VAL A 377 3.84 9.36 -40.32
C VAL A 377 4.75 9.00 -41.50
N LEU A 378 4.19 8.54 -42.62
CA LEU A 378 4.99 8.06 -43.77
C LEU A 378 5.86 9.16 -44.38
N LYS A 379 5.40 10.42 -44.42
CA LYS A 379 6.16 11.58 -44.94
C LYS A 379 7.40 11.90 -44.09
N ARG A 380 7.45 11.49 -42.81
CA ARG A 380 8.62 11.72 -41.94
C ARG A 380 9.82 10.88 -42.36
N PHE A 381 9.59 9.75 -43.02
CA PHE A 381 10.66 8.90 -43.55
C PHE A 381 11.33 9.51 -44.78
N ASN A 382 10.57 10.24 -45.61
CA ASN A 382 11.09 10.89 -46.81
C ASN A 382 11.88 12.18 -46.50
N ASN A 383 11.59 12.85 -45.38
CA ASN A 383 12.23 14.13 -45.01
C ASN A 383 13.54 14.00 -44.22
N ARG A 384 13.98 12.78 -43.86
CA ARG A 384 15.19 12.57 -43.05
C ARG A 384 16.48 12.99 -43.78
N THR A 385 16.51 12.98 -45.12
CA THR A 385 17.65 13.41 -45.93
C THR A 385 17.80 14.94 -46.00
N SER A 386 16.73 15.71 -45.79
CA SER A 386 16.74 17.19 -45.87
C SER A 386 16.98 17.87 -44.51
N ARG A 387 16.73 17.16 -43.40
CA ARG A 387 16.72 17.78 -42.06
C ARG A 387 18.13 17.99 -41.45
N GLN A 388 19.16 17.38 -42.03
CA GLN A 388 20.56 17.63 -41.66
C GLN A 388 21.11 18.96 -42.22
N SER A 389 20.52 19.54 -43.27
CA SER A 389 20.98 20.83 -43.81
C SER A 389 20.30 22.05 -43.16
N ARG A 390 19.11 21.89 -42.58
CA ARG A 390 18.34 23.00 -41.97
C ARG A 390 18.71 23.30 -40.51
N ALA A 391 19.42 22.40 -39.83
CA ALA A 391 19.90 22.60 -38.45
C ALA A 391 21.09 23.58 -38.35
N SER A 392 21.64 24.00 -39.48
CA SER A 392 22.78 24.92 -39.58
C SER A 392 22.39 26.38 -39.86
N GLN A 393 21.08 26.69 -40.01
CA GLN A 393 20.62 28.02 -40.47
C GLN A 393 19.61 28.73 -39.55
N LEU A 394 19.42 28.29 -38.30
CA LEU A 394 18.55 28.96 -37.32
C LEU A 394 19.29 29.34 -36.03
N ARG A 395 20.47 29.94 -36.21
CA ARG A 395 21.09 30.80 -35.21
C ARG A 395 21.41 32.14 -35.86
N GLN A 396 20.39 32.95 -36.09
CA GLN A 396 20.52 34.39 -36.24
C GLN A 396 19.11 35.02 -36.20
N GLN A 397 19.02 36.13 -35.46
CA GLN A 397 17.94 37.13 -35.33
C GLN A 397 16.95 37.07 -34.14
N GLY A 398 16.78 38.27 -33.57
CA GLY A 398 15.92 38.73 -32.47
C GLY A 398 16.70 38.79 -31.15
N ASP A 399 17.42 39.85 -30.77
CA ASP A 399 17.17 41.30 -30.75
C ASP A 399 15.94 41.74 -29.93
N GLY A 400 16.13 42.74 -29.06
CA GLY A 400 15.09 43.33 -28.21
C GLY A 400 15.54 43.73 -26.81
N ASP A 401 15.96 44.98 -26.67
CA ASP A 401 16.48 45.68 -25.49
C ASP A 401 15.61 45.67 -24.23
N SER A 402 16.26 45.81 -23.07
CA SER A 402 15.82 46.66 -21.94
C SER A 402 16.74 46.54 -20.73
N TRP A 403 17.60 47.55 -20.53
CA TRP A 403 18.01 48.12 -19.21
C TRP A 403 19.28 48.97 -19.36
N ARG A 404 20.19 48.57 -20.24
CA ARG A 404 21.50 49.24 -20.40
C ARG A 404 21.42 50.56 -21.17
N GLU A 405 20.43 50.73 -22.04
CA GLU A 405 20.20 51.97 -22.80
C GLU A 405 19.33 52.98 -22.03
N LEU A 406 18.33 52.53 -21.27
CA LEU A 406 17.61 53.36 -20.29
C LEU A 406 18.55 53.94 -19.23
N ARG A 407 19.59 53.19 -18.83
CA ARG A 407 20.63 53.65 -17.90
C ARG A 407 21.62 54.65 -18.52
N LYS A 408 21.84 54.61 -19.83
CA LYS A 408 22.67 55.60 -20.54
C LYS A 408 21.94 56.93 -20.69
N ILE A 409 20.62 56.92 -20.89
CA ILE A 409 19.80 58.14 -20.99
C ILE A 409 19.63 58.79 -19.60
N LEU A 410 19.42 58.00 -18.54
CA LEU A 410 19.30 58.50 -17.17
C LEU A 410 20.61 59.12 -16.63
N ASN A 411 21.77 58.57 -17.02
CA ASN A 411 23.08 59.07 -16.59
C ASN A 411 23.55 60.34 -17.31
N VAL A 412 22.92 60.71 -18.43
CA VAL A 412 23.22 61.95 -19.16
C VAL A 412 22.38 63.13 -18.65
N ALA A 413 21.25 62.87 -17.99
CA ALA A 413 20.27 63.89 -17.60
C ALA A 413 20.38 64.41 -16.15
N VAL A 414 21.27 63.86 -15.30
CA VAL A 414 21.45 64.32 -13.92
C VAL A 414 22.93 64.64 -13.66
N PRO A 415 23.35 65.90 -13.85
CA PRO A 415 24.76 66.30 -13.75
C PRO A 415 25.29 66.35 -12.32
N ASP A 416 24.43 66.38 -11.30
CA ASP A 416 24.83 66.51 -9.90
C ASP A 416 24.26 65.40 -9.00
N LYS A 417 25.07 64.36 -8.78
CA LYS A 417 25.02 63.48 -7.59
C LYS A 417 26.34 63.59 -6.81
N ALA A 418 26.85 64.80 -6.65
CA ALA A 418 28.19 65.11 -6.17
C ALA A 418 28.40 64.95 -4.66
N LYS A 419 28.14 63.76 -4.11
CA LYS A 419 28.82 63.31 -2.87
C LYS A 419 28.99 61.80 -2.91
N VAL A 420 30.24 61.34 -2.90
CA VAL A 420 30.64 59.92 -2.84
C VAL A 420 29.93 59.20 -1.68
N GLU A 421 29.70 59.92 -0.58
CA GLU A 421 28.94 59.46 0.60
C GLU A 421 27.48 59.08 0.27
N ALA A 422 26.79 59.85 -0.58
CA ALA A 422 25.40 59.57 -0.95
C ALA A 422 25.29 58.37 -1.90
N GLN A 423 26.25 58.18 -2.81
CA GLN A 423 26.32 57.00 -3.68
C GLN A 423 26.71 55.73 -2.92
N GLN A 424 27.62 55.85 -1.94
CA GLN A 424 27.95 54.75 -1.03
C GLN A 424 26.76 54.36 -0.15
N LEU A 425 25.98 55.35 0.31
CA LEU A 425 24.75 55.11 1.05
C LEU A 425 23.66 54.48 0.17
N GLU A 426 23.45 54.96 -1.06
CA GLU A 426 22.52 54.40 -2.05
C GLU A 426 22.89 52.94 -2.40
N ALA A 427 24.18 52.66 -2.64
CA ALA A 427 24.66 51.30 -2.88
C ALA A 427 24.52 50.39 -1.66
N SER A 428 24.78 50.90 -0.45
CA SER A 428 24.60 50.16 0.80
C SER A 428 23.13 49.88 1.08
N LEU A 429 22.24 50.83 0.82
CA LEU A 429 20.80 50.68 0.94
C LEU A 429 20.26 49.63 -0.04
N HIS A 430 20.67 49.67 -1.31
CA HIS A 430 20.31 48.65 -2.29
C HIS A 430 20.88 47.28 -1.93
N SER A 431 22.12 47.21 -1.42
CA SER A 431 22.72 45.97 -0.94
C SER A 431 21.93 45.39 0.24
N LEU A 432 21.59 46.21 1.23
CA LEU A 432 20.81 45.81 2.40
C LEU A 432 19.37 45.42 2.02
N GLN A 433 18.74 46.13 1.09
CA GLN A 433 17.42 45.79 0.57
C GLN A 433 17.44 44.41 -0.11
N VAL A 434 18.39 44.19 -1.02
CA VAL A 434 18.56 42.90 -1.71
C VAL A 434 18.86 41.79 -0.71
N GLN A 435 19.73 42.03 0.28
CA GLN A 435 20.02 41.06 1.34
C GLN A 435 18.78 40.73 2.17
N ASN A 436 17.98 41.74 2.55
CA ASN A 436 16.73 41.52 3.31
C ASN A 436 15.71 40.73 2.50
N GLU A 437 15.50 41.06 1.22
CA GLU A 437 14.59 40.34 0.34
C GLU A 437 15.03 38.87 0.16
N LEU A 438 16.34 38.63 -0.01
CA LEU A 438 16.90 37.29 -0.09
C LEU A 438 16.73 36.52 1.23
N LEU A 439 16.97 37.14 2.38
CA LEU A 439 16.78 36.55 3.70
C LEU A 439 15.31 36.23 4.00
N HIS A 440 14.38 37.10 3.58
CA HIS A 440 12.95 36.83 3.68
C HIS A 440 12.55 35.62 2.84
N HIS A 441 13.02 35.54 1.59
CA HIS A 441 12.79 34.39 0.73
C HIS A 441 13.40 33.11 1.31
N GLU A 442 14.60 33.18 1.88
CA GLU A 442 15.28 32.07 2.55
C GLU A 442 14.50 31.56 3.76
N ASN A 443 14.11 32.47 4.67
CA ASN A 443 13.31 32.15 5.85
C ASN A 443 11.96 31.54 5.50
N GLN A 444 11.29 32.08 4.47
CA GLN A 444 10.03 31.51 4.00
C GLN A 444 10.21 30.07 3.48
N GLY A 445 11.30 29.81 2.74
CA GLY A 445 11.66 28.46 2.29
C GLY A 445 11.96 27.50 3.45
N LEU A 446 12.73 27.96 4.45
CA LEU A 446 13.05 27.18 5.65
C LEU A 446 11.81 26.86 6.48
N GLN A 447 10.90 27.82 6.67
CA GLN A 447 9.62 27.59 7.36
C GLN A 447 8.77 26.55 6.63
N GLN A 448 8.70 26.61 5.29
CA GLN A 448 7.99 25.61 4.49
C GLN A 448 8.64 24.21 4.62
N ALA A 449 9.97 24.14 4.61
CA ALA A 449 10.71 22.89 4.79
C ALA A 449 10.51 22.30 6.19
N LEU A 450 10.51 23.13 7.23
CA LEU A 450 10.23 22.73 8.61
C LEU A 450 8.81 22.20 8.76
N ASN A 451 7.79 22.93 8.27
CA ASN A 451 6.40 22.48 8.29
C ASN A 451 6.23 21.14 7.54
N ALA A 452 6.91 20.96 6.40
CA ALA A 452 6.90 19.69 5.67
C ALA A 452 7.56 18.56 6.48
N ARG A 453 8.65 18.86 7.21
CA ARG A 453 9.34 17.90 8.08
C ARG A 453 8.52 17.54 9.32
N GLU A 454 7.82 18.49 9.93
CA GLU A 454 6.91 18.24 11.05
C GLU A 454 5.73 17.38 10.62
N LYS A 455 5.12 17.64 9.46
CA LYS A 455 4.09 16.74 8.90
C LYS A 455 4.59 15.31 8.66
N ARG A 456 5.90 15.12 8.47
CA ARG A 456 6.52 13.79 8.27
C ARG A 456 6.70 12.99 9.56
N THR A 457 6.72 13.62 10.74
CA THR A 457 6.85 12.89 12.03
C THR A 457 5.59 12.08 12.35
N ASN A 458 4.46 12.42 11.73
CA ASN A 458 3.30 11.54 11.70
C ASN A 458 3.59 10.32 10.82
N ASN A 459 3.65 9.15 11.47
CA ASN A 459 3.86 7.87 10.81
C ASN A 459 2.77 7.63 9.77
N SER A 460 3.19 7.44 8.52
CA SER A 460 2.27 6.99 7.47
C SER A 460 1.80 5.58 7.82
N LYS A 461 0.49 5.36 7.71
CA LYS A 461 -0.13 4.06 7.98
C LYS A 461 -0.73 3.52 6.70
N THR A 462 -0.79 2.20 6.59
CA THR A 462 -1.58 1.54 5.54
C THR A 462 -3.04 1.93 5.71
N MET A 463 -3.67 2.36 4.62
CA MET A 463 -5.09 2.71 4.63
C MET A 463 -5.97 1.44 4.63
N ASP A 464 -7.03 1.45 5.45
CA ASP A 464 -8.05 0.41 5.51
C ASP A 464 -9.05 0.57 4.34
N LEU A 465 -8.62 0.14 3.16
CA LEU A 465 -9.39 0.22 1.91
C LEU A 465 -10.13 -1.11 1.69
N GLN A 466 -11.44 -1.09 1.85
CA GLN A 466 -12.30 -2.27 1.65
C GLN A 466 -12.61 -2.48 0.17
N GLN A 467 -12.35 -3.69 -0.31
CA GLN A 467 -12.66 -4.16 -1.65
C GLN A 467 -14.18 -4.31 -1.82
N ARG A 468 -14.69 -4.13 -3.05
CA ARG A 468 -16.08 -4.46 -3.39
C ARG A 468 -16.23 -5.98 -3.49
N GLU A 469 -17.31 -6.52 -2.95
CA GLU A 469 -17.60 -7.97 -2.95
C GLU A 469 -17.67 -8.57 -4.36
N GLU A 470 -18.00 -7.76 -5.37
CA GLU A 470 -18.22 -8.17 -6.77
C GLU A 470 -16.92 -8.34 -7.61
N TYR A 471 -15.75 -7.92 -7.11
CA TYR A 471 -14.49 -7.99 -7.88
C TYR A 471 -13.52 -9.00 -7.26
N HIS A 472 -13.16 -10.03 -8.03
CA HIS A 472 -12.33 -11.16 -7.59
C HIS A 472 -10.90 -11.17 -8.19
N GLY A 473 -10.49 -10.12 -8.90
CA GLY A 473 -9.15 -10.02 -9.48
C GLY A 473 -8.06 -9.66 -8.45
N GLY A 474 -6.79 -9.98 -8.76
CA GLY A 474 -5.67 -9.85 -7.81
C GLY A 474 -5.26 -8.42 -7.44
N ALA A 475 -5.50 -7.43 -8.32
CA ALA A 475 -5.17 -6.03 -8.10
C ALA A 475 -6.41 -5.12 -8.10
N VAL A 476 -6.39 -4.04 -7.33
CA VAL A 476 -7.52 -3.09 -7.20
C VAL A 476 -7.05 -1.65 -7.34
N PHE A 477 -7.85 -0.83 -8.01
CA PHE A 477 -7.68 0.61 -8.14
C PHE A 477 -8.63 1.38 -7.22
N TRP A 478 -8.06 2.26 -6.41
CA TRP A 478 -8.79 3.06 -5.43
C TRP A 478 -9.05 4.47 -5.96
N SER A 479 -10.32 4.87 -5.98
CA SER A 479 -10.71 6.23 -6.34
C SER A 479 -10.57 7.20 -5.15
N PRO A 480 -10.58 8.52 -5.38
CA PRO A 480 -10.49 9.51 -4.31
C PRO A 480 -11.66 9.41 -3.33
N SER A 481 -12.86 9.03 -3.78
CA SER A 481 -14.01 8.76 -2.91
C SER A 481 -13.73 7.61 -1.92
N LYS A 482 -13.05 6.55 -2.35
CA LYS A 482 -12.66 5.45 -1.47
C LYS A 482 -11.61 5.87 -0.44
N LEU A 483 -10.69 6.75 -0.83
CA LEU A 483 -9.76 7.37 0.13
C LEU A 483 -10.51 8.21 1.18
N ARG A 484 -11.57 8.94 0.79
CA ARG A 484 -12.42 9.70 1.73
C ARG A 484 -13.10 8.79 2.75
N GLU A 485 -13.69 7.69 2.29
CA GLU A 485 -14.34 6.70 3.16
C GLU A 485 -13.36 6.11 4.17
N ALA A 486 -12.16 5.72 3.71
CA ALA A 486 -11.12 5.20 4.59
C ALA A 486 -10.65 6.24 5.63
N ARG A 487 -10.44 7.49 5.22
CA ARG A 487 -10.12 8.61 6.14
C ARG A 487 -11.23 8.83 7.17
N PHE A 488 -12.49 8.75 6.76
CA PHE A 488 -13.63 8.90 7.67
C PHE A 488 -13.67 7.79 8.72
N ARG A 489 -13.47 6.52 8.31
CA ARG A 489 -13.39 5.39 9.23
C ARG A 489 -12.25 5.51 10.22
N GLU A 490 -11.09 5.97 9.77
CA GLU A 490 -9.94 6.17 10.67
C GLU A 490 -10.24 7.25 11.72
N ARG A 491 -10.87 8.36 11.34
CA ARG A 491 -11.33 9.39 12.30
C ARG A 491 -12.31 8.82 13.30
N VAL A 492 -13.34 8.10 12.86
CA VAL A 492 -14.31 7.45 13.77
C VAL A 492 -13.61 6.50 14.74
N LYS A 493 -12.65 5.68 14.27
CA LYS A 493 -11.86 4.80 15.14
C LYS A 493 -11.04 5.60 16.18
N GLN A 494 -10.48 6.74 15.79
CA GLN A 494 -9.73 7.62 16.70
C GLN A 494 -10.65 8.26 17.74
N ASP A 495 -11.80 8.81 17.31
CA ASP A 495 -12.79 9.42 18.21
C ASP A 495 -13.32 8.40 19.23
N VAL A 496 -13.64 7.18 18.78
CA VAL A 496 -14.07 6.09 19.67
C VAL A 496 -12.96 5.70 20.65
N ALA A 497 -11.70 5.63 20.19
CA ALA A 497 -10.58 5.32 21.07
C ALA A 497 -10.34 6.41 22.11
N GLU A 498 -10.45 7.69 21.73
CA GLU A 498 -10.33 8.84 22.62
C GLU A 498 -11.47 8.86 23.65
N GLN A 499 -12.71 8.63 23.21
CA GLN A 499 -13.86 8.50 24.11
C GLN A 499 -13.67 7.36 25.13
N LEU A 500 -13.13 6.22 24.69
CA LEU A 500 -12.85 5.10 25.58
C LEU A 500 -11.73 5.41 26.59
N GLN A 501 -10.71 6.19 26.21
CA GLN A 501 -9.69 6.67 27.14
C GLN A 501 -10.26 7.66 28.16
N LEU A 502 -11.09 8.60 27.70
CA LEU A 502 -11.80 9.53 28.58
C LEU A 502 -12.73 8.80 29.54
N GLN A 503 -13.44 7.77 29.08
CA GLN A 503 -14.29 6.93 29.93
C GLN A 503 -13.45 6.20 30.97
N LYS A 504 -12.32 5.59 30.59
CA LYS A 504 -11.40 4.93 31.54
C LYS A 504 -10.84 5.91 32.58
N ALA A 505 -10.53 7.14 32.18
CA ALA A 505 -10.06 8.18 33.11
C ALA A 505 -11.16 8.56 34.11
N ARG A 506 -12.39 8.80 33.63
CA ARG A 506 -13.56 9.08 34.48
C ARG A 506 -13.86 7.92 35.44
N ASP A 507 -13.83 6.68 34.97
CA ASP A 507 -14.04 5.50 35.79
C ASP A 507 -12.98 5.37 36.89
N LYS A 508 -11.73 5.78 36.59
CA LYS A 508 -10.64 5.79 37.57
C LYS A 508 -10.87 6.86 38.64
N GLU A 509 -11.22 8.08 38.24
CA GLU A 509 -11.56 9.17 39.17
C GLU A 509 -12.75 8.81 40.07
N LEU A 510 -13.80 8.21 39.49
CA LEU A 510 -15.00 7.82 40.23
C LEU A 510 -14.69 6.70 41.25
N LYS A 511 -13.79 5.77 40.91
CA LYS A 511 -13.27 4.76 41.85
C LYS A 511 -12.43 5.38 42.97
N GLU A 512 -11.60 6.38 42.66
CA GLU A 512 -10.80 7.09 43.66
C GLU A 512 -11.66 7.92 44.62
N ALA A 513 -12.65 8.65 44.08
CA ALA A 513 -13.64 9.40 44.86
C ALA A 513 -14.47 8.47 45.77
N SER A 514 -14.92 7.32 45.26
CA SER A 514 -15.64 6.32 46.04
C SER A 514 -14.79 5.78 47.20
N ARG A 515 -13.49 5.52 46.97
CA ARG A 515 -12.55 5.10 48.03
C ARG A 515 -12.33 6.18 49.09
N LEU A 516 -12.21 7.45 48.68
CA LEU A 516 -12.08 8.59 49.60
C LEU A 516 -13.33 8.74 50.45
N TYR A 517 -14.51 8.66 49.83
CA TYR A 517 -15.78 8.71 50.54
C TYR A 517 -15.94 7.58 51.56
N GLN A 518 -15.59 6.34 51.18
CA GLN A 518 -15.59 5.21 52.12
C GLN A 518 -14.62 5.42 53.29
N LYS A 519 -13.43 5.97 53.05
CA LYS A 519 -12.47 6.31 54.13
C LYS A 519 -13.03 7.38 55.06
N GLN A 520 -13.68 8.42 54.53
CA GLN A 520 -14.33 9.46 55.33
C GLN A 520 -15.44 8.87 56.20
N GLN A 521 -16.31 8.02 55.64
CA GLN A 521 -17.35 7.34 56.40
C GLN A 521 -16.76 6.46 57.53
N GLN A 522 -15.69 5.71 57.24
CA GLN A 522 -15.01 4.89 58.25
C GLN A 522 -14.37 5.74 59.36
N ALA A 523 -13.76 6.88 59.01
CA ALA A 523 -13.18 7.81 59.98
C ALA A 523 -14.25 8.42 60.89
N ALA A 524 -15.35 8.93 60.31
CA ALA A 524 -16.47 9.48 61.06
C ALA A 524 -17.10 8.44 62.00
N ALA A 525 -17.25 7.19 61.55
CA ALA A 525 -17.76 6.10 62.38
C ALA A 525 -16.81 5.76 63.54
N ARG A 526 -15.48 5.82 63.34
CA ARG A 526 -14.50 5.64 64.41
C ARG A 526 -14.57 6.77 65.43
N GLU A 527 -14.66 8.00 64.98
CA GLU A 527 -14.76 9.18 65.85
C GLU A 527 -16.05 9.16 66.67
N ALA A 528 -17.20 8.83 66.05
CA ALA A 528 -18.47 8.66 66.76
C ALA A 528 -18.40 7.55 67.84
N ARG A 529 -17.71 6.44 67.54
CA ARG A 529 -17.47 5.36 68.53
C ARG A 529 -16.59 5.82 69.70
N GLN A 530 -15.57 6.64 69.43
CA GLN A 530 -14.70 7.21 70.48
C GLN A 530 -15.49 8.16 71.38
N ARG A 531 -16.24 9.10 70.81
CA ARG A 531 -17.09 10.03 71.58
C ARG A 531 -18.10 9.27 72.44
N ALA A 532 -18.80 8.27 71.89
CA ALA A 532 -19.74 7.45 72.65
C ALA A 532 -19.07 6.64 73.78
N ALA A 533 -17.80 6.23 73.60
CA ALA A 533 -17.05 5.54 74.63
C ALA A 533 -16.60 6.47 75.76
N GLU A 534 -16.22 7.71 75.44
CA GLU A 534 -15.89 8.76 76.40
C GLU A 534 -17.13 9.18 77.20
N GLU A 535 -18.25 9.46 76.54
CA GLU A 535 -19.53 9.73 77.20
C GLU A 535 -19.90 8.61 78.16
N ARG A 536 -19.79 7.33 77.74
CA ARG A 536 -20.03 6.18 78.61
C ARG A 536 -19.07 6.10 79.80
N ARG A 537 -17.82 6.55 79.66
CA ARG A 537 -16.84 6.58 80.76
C ARG A 537 -17.18 7.66 81.77
N GLU A 538 -17.50 8.87 81.29
CA GLU A 538 -17.93 9.98 82.14
C GLU A 538 -19.21 9.64 82.90
N LEU A 539 -20.19 9.04 82.21
CA LEU A 539 -21.46 8.62 82.84
C LEU A 539 -21.25 7.52 83.90
N LYS A 540 -20.31 6.60 83.67
CA LYS A 540 -19.90 5.60 84.68
C LYS A 540 -19.20 6.24 85.87
N LYS A 541 -18.34 7.23 85.64
CA LYS A 541 -17.61 7.94 86.69
C LYS A 541 -18.56 8.76 87.56
N ALA A 542 -19.46 9.53 86.95
CA ALA A 542 -20.51 10.27 87.65
C ALA A 542 -21.40 9.34 88.49
N ARG A 543 -21.82 8.20 87.93
CA ARG A 543 -22.61 7.21 88.68
C ARG A 543 -21.84 6.57 89.84
N ALA A 544 -20.54 6.36 89.69
CA ALA A 544 -19.68 5.85 90.76
C ALA A 544 -19.49 6.89 91.89
N GLU A 545 -19.35 8.17 91.53
CA GLU A 545 -19.29 9.28 92.48
C GLU A 545 -20.61 9.45 93.25
N GLU A 546 -21.76 9.36 92.57
CA GLU A 546 -23.09 9.38 93.20
C GLU A 546 -23.25 8.22 94.19
N LEU A 547 -22.93 6.99 93.77
CA LEU A 547 -22.94 5.81 94.65
C LEU A 547 -21.97 5.94 95.83
N ALA A 548 -20.82 6.59 95.64
CA ALA A 548 -19.85 6.84 96.71
C ALA A 548 -20.37 7.89 97.71
N ALA A 549 -20.99 8.96 97.23
CA ALA A 549 -21.63 9.98 98.07
C ALA A 549 -22.78 9.40 98.88
N GLU A 550 -23.64 8.58 98.27
CA GLU A 550 -24.74 7.88 98.97
C GLU A 550 -24.19 6.96 100.07
N ARG A 551 -23.12 6.21 99.79
CA ARG A 551 -22.44 5.35 100.77
C ARG A 551 -21.82 6.16 101.91
N ALA A 552 -21.21 7.32 101.61
CA ALA A 552 -20.63 8.20 102.61
C ALA A 552 -21.71 8.77 103.54
N LEU A 553 -22.88 9.11 102.99
CA LEU A 553 -24.03 9.62 103.75
C LEU A 553 -24.64 8.52 104.65
N LYS A 554 -24.81 7.30 104.11
CA LYS A 554 -25.19 6.12 104.90
C LYS A 554 -24.17 5.77 105.99
N LYS A 555 -22.88 5.97 105.74
CA LYS A 555 -21.82 5.77 106.74
C LYS A 555 -21.92 6.80 107.85
N LEU A 556 -22.08 8.09 107.51
CA LEU A 556 -22.34 9.17 108.47
C LEU A 556 -23.56 8.86 109.35
N GLN A 557 -24.67 8.43 108.76
CA GLN A 557 -25.87 8.02 109.52
C GLN A 557 -25.63 6.82 110.45
N ARG A 558 -24.82 5.85 110.01
CA ARG A 558 -24.40 4.73 110.87
C ARG A 558 -23.50 5.19 111.99
N ASP A 559 -22.54 6.07 111.71
CA ASP A 559 -21.59 6.57 112.69
C ASP A 559 -22.29 7.44 113.74
N THR A 560 -23.28 8.27 113.36
CA THR A 560 -24.14 9.00 114.31
C THR A 560 -25.01 8.06 115.13
N ALA A 561 -25.65 7.06 114.52
CA ALA A 561 -26.44 6.05 115.25
C ALA A 561 -25.57 5.18 116.19
N THR A 562 -24.29 4.97 115.84
CA THR A 562 -23.34 4.22 116.67
C THR A 562 -22.81 5.10 117.81
N ALA A 563 -22.66 6.41 117.58
CA ALA A 563 -22.32 7.41 118.61
C ALA A 563 -23.47 7.64 119.61
N GLU A 564 -24.72 7.57 119.15
CA GLU A 564 -25.91 7.55 120.02
C GLU A 564 -25.95 6.26 120.85
N LYS A 565 -25.73 5.09 120.22
CA LYS A 565 -25.67 3.81 120.94
C LYS A 565 -24.48 3.69 121.91
N SER A 566 -23.35 4.37 121.65
CA SER A 566 -22.20 4.40 122.57
C SER A 566 -22.40 5.39 123.72
N ARG A 567 -23.18 6.46 123.52
CA ARG A 567 -23.73 7.28 124.62
C ARG A 567 -24.65 6.47 125.53
N ASP A 568 -25.50 5.61 124.97
CA ASP A 568 -26.39 4.76 125.76
C ASP A 568 -25.67 3.61 126.48
N ARG A 569 -24.56 3.09 125.93
CA ARG A 569 -23.76 2.01 126.55
C ARG A 569 -22.83 2.45 127.68
N ALA A 570 -22.59 3.74 127.87
CA ALA A 570 -21.83 4.25 129.02
C ALA A 570 -22.59 4.12 130.36
N ASN A 571 -23.87 3.70 130.34
CA ASN A 571 -24.74 3.72 131.50
C ASN A 571 -25.17 2.35 132.06
N ASN A 572 -24.50 1.24 131.71
CA ASN A 572 -24.76 -0.03 132.41
C ASN A 572 -23.59 -1.01 132.40
N ASN A 573 -22.95 -1.11 133.57
CA ASN A 573 -22.02 -2.18 133.96
C ASN A 573 -22.81 -3.41 134.43
N LYS A 574 -22.55 -4.60 133.83
CA LYS A 574 -22.15 -5.85 134.52
C LYS A 574 -22.37 -7.13 133.70
N ARG A 575 -21.28 -7.91 133.66
CA ARG A 575 -21.16 -9.38 133.82
C ARG A 575 -21.37 -10.35 132.64
N LYS A 576 -20.28 -11.12 132.49
CA LYS A 576 -20.11 -12.59 132.43
C LYS A 576 -20.03 -13.26 131.06
N ALA A 577 -18.92 -14.00 130.95
CA ALA A 577 -18.45 -14.83 129.87
C ALA A 577 -19.18 -16.18 129.79
N LEU A 578 -19.06 -16.85 128.63
CA LEU A 578 -18.73 -18.28 128.56
C LEU A 578 -18.24 -18.69 127.15
N HIS A 579 -17.26 -19.60 127.18
CA HIS A 579 -16.56 -20.33 126.11
C HIS A 579 -17.51 -21.01 125.09
N LYS A 580 -17.12 -21.44 123.88
CA LYS A 580 -15.99 -22.33 123.55
C LYS A 580 -15.78 -22.45 122.02
N ALA A 581 -14.55 -22.80 121.67
CA ALA A 581 -13.95 -22.93 120.35
C ALA A 581 -14.31 -24.23 119.59
N ALA A 582 -14.12 -24.17 118.25
CA ALA A 582 -13.66 -25.20 117.29
C ALA A 582 -14.34 -24.95 115.93
N LYS A 583 -13.78 -25.16 114.74
CA LYS A 583 -12.51 -25.74 114.28
C LYS A 583 -12.37 -25.38 112.79
N ASN A 584 -11.12 -25.28 112.33
CA ASN A 584 -10.70 -25.16 110.92
C ASN A 584 -11.18 -26.31 110.02
N LEU A 585 -11.35 -26.02 108.71
CA LEU A 585 -11.04 -26.91 107.57
C LEU A 585 -11.03 -26.06 106.28
N THR A 586 -9.90 -25.59 105.75
CA THR A 586 -8.99 -26.22 104.74
C THR A 586 -9.62 -26.78 103.46
N LYS A 587 -9.27 -26.17 102.31
CA LYS A 587 -8.84 -26.78 101.02
C LYS A 587 -8.59 -25.64 100.01
N ARG A 588 -7.64 -25.64 99.08
CA ARG A 588 -6.30 -26.24 98.88
C ARG A 588 -5.78 -25.58 97.57
N ARG A 589 -4.48 -25.25 97.49
CA ARG A 589 -3.76 -24.92 96.23
C ARG A 589 -3.47 -26.19 95.41
N ARG A 590 -3.37 -26.02 94.08
CA ARG A 590 -2.37 -26.58 93.11
C ARG A 590 -2.76 -26.05 91.71
N VAL A 591 -2.04 -25.13 91.06
CA VAL A 591 -0.83 -25.28 90.21
C VAL A 591 -0.64 -26.64 89.53
N ILE A 592 -0.75 -26.66 88.19
CA ILE A 592 0.25 -27.20 87.24
C ILE A 592 0.29 -26.25 86.03
N ALA A 593 1.50 -25.89 85.61
CA ALA A 593 1.81 -25.23 84.34
C ALA A 593 2.25 -26.27 83.31
N ALA A 594 1.91 -26.09 82.02
CA ALA A 594 2.82 -26.30 80.87
C ALA A 594 2.16 -25.96 79.51
N ARG A 595 2.70 -24.91 78.88
CA ARG A 595 2.95 -24.63 77.45
C ARG A 595 2.25 -25.48 76.37
N SER A 596 1.62 -24.81 75.40
CA SER A 596 2.13 -24.50 74.04
C SER A 596 0.96 -24.32 73.05
N GLY A 597 1.17 -23.57 71.97
CA GLY A 597 0.30 -23.64 70.79
C GLY A 597 -0.46 -22.36 70.45
N VAL A 598 0.07 -21.69 69.43
CA VAL A 598 -0.59 -20.75 68.52
C VAL A 598 -1.93 -21.36 68.03
N ASP A 599 -2.98 -20.55 67.87
CA ASP A 599 -3.74 -20.42 66.62
C ASP A 599 -5.09 -19.71 66.81
N ALA A 600 -5.34 -18.79 65.90
CA ALA A 600 -6.58 -18.07 65.70
C ALA A 600 -7.36 -18.73 64.55
N GLU A 601 -8.66 -18.94 64.75
CA GLU A 601 -9.64 -19.23 63.69
C GLU A 601 -11.04 -18.76 64.17
N PRO A 602 -12.03 -18.52 63.30
CA PRO A 602 -11.95 -17.79 62.01
C PRO A 602 -13.18 -16.85 61.79
N PRO A 603 -13.12 -15.90 60.84
CA PRO A 603 -14.29 -15.46 60.08
C PRO A 603 -14.44 -16.25 58.77
N ALA A 604 -15.64 -16.23 58.23
CA ALA A 604 -16.19 -17.17 57.25
C ALA A 604 -15.53 -17.20 55.85
N ALA A 605 -15.47 -18.44 55.34
CA ALA A 605 -15.52 -18.99 53.97
C ALA A 605 -15.08 -18.15 52.74
N SER A 606 -14.06 -18.69 52.04
CA SER A 606 -13.74 -18.42 50.63
C SER A 606 -14.42 -19.44 49.70
N PRO A 607 -14.73 -19.10 48.43
CA PRO A 607 -15.36 -20.01 47.47
C PRO A 607 -14.45 -21.16 47.01
N PRO A 608 -15.02 -22.31 46.56
CA PRO A 608 -14.25 -23.51 46.25
C PRO A 608 -13.40 -23.39 44.97
N PRO A 609 -12.27 -24.12 44.87
CA PRO A 609 -11.40 -24.10 43.70
C PRO A 609 -11.98 -24.88 42.51
N ILE A 610 -11.72 -24.40 41.31
CA ILE A 610 -12.10 -25.04 40.04
C ILE A 610 -11.17 -26.24 39.78
N VAL A 611 -11.77 -27.42 39.58
CA VAL A 611 -11.08 -28.68 39.33
C VAL A 611 -11.22 -29.04 37.85
N THR A 612 -10.13 -29.51 37.22
CA THR A 612 -10.17 -30.02 35.83
C THR A 612 -10.77 -31.43 35.77
N LYS A 613 -11.25 -31.89 34.61
CA LYS A 613 -11.89 -33.23 34.40
C LYS A 613 -11.04 -34.47 34.79
N ARG A 614 -9.78 -34.30 35.24
CA ARG A 614 -8.91 -35.36 35.77
C ARG A 614 -8.48 -35.15 37.22
N GLY A 615 -9.17 -34.30 37.99
CA GLY A 615 -9.01 -34.21 39.44
C GLY A 615 -7.78 -33.44 39.95
N ARG A 616 -7.15 -32.58 39.13
CA ARG A 616 -6.07 -31.69 39.60
C ARG A 616 -6.54 -30.24 39.71
N ASN A 617 -6.14 -29.58 40.79
CA ASN A 617 -6.33 -28.16 41.05
C ASN A 617 -5.42 -27.31 40.14
N SER A 618 -5.99 -26.39 39.37
CA SER A 618 -5.22 -25.42 38.57
C SER A 618 -5.16 -24.06 39.26
N ARG A 619 -3.96 -23.55 39.55
CA ARG A 619 -3.75 -22.13 39.88
C ARG A 619 -3.46 -21.35 38.61
N LEU A 620 -4.28 -20.36 38.28
CA LEU A 620 -4.01 -19.40 37.20
C LEU A 620 -2.83 -18.49 37.57
N PRO A 621 -1.82 -18.30 36.69
CA PRO A 621 -0.73 -17.37 36.92
C PRO A 621 -1.20 -15.91 37.02
N ALA A 622 -0.51 -15.12 37.84
CA ALA A 622 -0.90 -13.75 38.22
C ALA A 622 -0.95 -12.72 37.06
N LYS A 623 -0.55 -13.07 35.82
CA LYS A 623 -0.70 -12.16 34.67
C LYS A 623 -2.13 -12.09 34.11
N TYR A 624 -3.03 -12.92 34.63
CA TYR A 624 -4.44 -12.98 34.21
C TYR A 624 -5.42 -12.81 35.38
N LYS A 625 -4.98 -12.23 36.52
CA LYS A 625 -5.88 -11.82 37.61
C LYS A 625 -6.20 -10.34 37.54
#